data_AF-A0A3D3ZM78-F1
#
_entry.id   AF-A0A3D3ZM78-F1
#
_cell.length_a   1.000
_cell.length_b   1.000
_cell.length_c   1.000
_cell.angle_alpha   90.00
_cell.angle_beta   90.00
_cell.angle_gamma   90.00
#
_symmetry.space_group_name_H-M   'P 1'
#
loop_
_entity.id
_entity.type
_entity.pdbx_description
1 polymer ?
#
loop_
_entity_poly.entity_id
_entity_poly.type
_entity_poly.pdbx_seq_one_letter_code
_entity_poly.pdbx_strand_id
1 'polypeptide(L)'
;PGNEGECIHYLNTLLSDAGFQTTILAKDPARPNLVARLTGQGSASTLLLQGHVDVVTTEKQIWQHSPFAGHREDGYVWGRGTLDMKGGVAMMVAAFLRAQAEGIQLPGDVLLTILSDEEVGGEYGAKFLVENHAELFKGVRYALGEFGGFTMYIAGQRFYPIQVMEKKTCGLQAIIQGPGGHGALPMRGGASAKLGRFLQQLDQHRLPVHITSVPRQMIETLATNLSATVGPLLRQLLDPTQTSHILDAMGQQGHIFEPMLHNTVNVTLLHGGEKNNVIPSEIVVTLDGRLLPGFNPDDMLAELHQLTGDEVKFTITSYDAGPAEPDMGLFDTLATILHEAGPQGTALPMLMPAVTDGRFFSRLGIQTYGFLPMLLPEGFNFTET
;
A
#
# COMPACT_ATOMS: atom_id res chain seq x y z
N PRO A 1 -1.09 -15.23 -8.00
CA PRO A 1 -2.37 -15.30 -7.25
C PRO A 1 -3.33 -16.38 -7.78
N GLY A 2 -4.12 -17.02 -6.91
CA GLY A 2 -5.21 -17.95 -7.30
C GLY A 2 -5.07 -19.42 -6.88
N ASN A 3 -4.06 -19.79 -6.09
CA ASN A 3 -3.91 -21.14 -5.52
C ASN A 3 -3.42 -21.08 -4.05
N GLU A 4 -4.05 -20.20 -3.27
CA GLU A 4 -3.69 -19.93 -1.88
C GLU A 4 -4.07 -21.08 -0.93
N GLY A 5 -5.00 -21.95 -1.37
CA GLY A 5 -5.58 -23.02 -0.57
C GLY A 5 -4.56 -23.91 0.13
N GLU A 6 -3.54 -24.42 -0.56
CA GLU A 6 -2.55 -25.32 0.06
C GLU A 6 -1.79 -24.64 1.21
N CYS A 7 -1.40 -23.38 1.04
CA CYS A 7 -0.70 -22.61 2.06
C CYS A 7 -1.58 -22.38 3.30
N ILE A 8 -2.86 -22.04 3.07
CA ILE A 8 -3.82 -21.82 4.15
C ILE A 8 -4.14 -23.11 4.91
N HIS A 9 -4.31 -24.24 4.22
CA HIS A 9 -4.53 -25.53 4.89
C HIS A 9 -3.33 -25.97 5.70
N TYR A 10 -2.10 -25.74 5.20
CA TYR A 10 -0.88 -25.98 5.96
C TYR A 10 -0.86 -25.18 7.28
N LEU A 11 -1.14 -23.88 7.20
CA LEU A 11 -1.19 -23.01 8.39
C LEU A 11 -2.33 -23.41 9.34
N ASN A 12 -3.48 -23.81 8.80
CA ASN A 12 -4.58 -24.31 9.61
C ASN A 12 -4.18 -25.56 10.40
N THR A 13 -3.57 -26.56 9.76
CA THR A 13 -3.08 -27.76 10.45
C THR A 13 -2.07 -27.41 11.53
N LEU A 14 -1.10 -26.54 11.21
CA LEU A 14 -0.08 -26.11 12.17
C LEU A 14 -0.69 -25.47 13.43
N LEU A 15 -1.70 -24.61 13.27
CA LEU A 15 -2.40 -23.96 14.38
C LEU A 15 -3.31 -24.94 15.13
N SER A 16 -4.08 -25.78 14.43
CA SER A 16 -4.96 -26.75 15.07
C SER A 16 -4.18 -27.79 15.90
N ASP A 17 -3.04 -28.27 15.40
CA ASP A 17 -2.15 -29.20 16.13
C ASP A 17 -1.57 -28.57 17.39
N ALA A 18 -1.37 -27.25 17.40
CA ALA A 18 -0.97 -26.47 18.57
C ALA A 18 -2.13 -26.13 19.53
N GLY A 19 -3.35 -26.61 19.24
CA GLY A 19 -4.52 -26.47 20.10
C GLY A 19 -5.33 -25.19 19.90
N PHE A 20 -5.08 -24.44 18.82
CA PHE A 20 -5.87 -23.26 18.51
C PHE A 20 -7.22 -23.61 17.88
N GLN A 21 -8.25 -22.85 18.24
CA GLN A 21 -9.49 -22.84 17.47
C GLN A 21 -9.27 -22.00 16.19
N THR A 22 -9.47 -22.65 15.04
CA THR A 22 -9.35 -22.04 13.72
C THR A 22 -10.69 -22.06 12.97
N THR A 23 -10.88 -21.09 12.10
CA THR A 23 -12.03 -20.99 11.20
C THR A 23 -11.53 -20.70 9.79
N ILE A 24 -11.93 -21.52 8.82
CA ILE A 24 -11.68 -21.26 7.40
C ILE A 24 -12.96 -20.66 6.78
N LEU A 25 -12.82 -19.53 6.09
CA LEU A 25 -13.91 -18.80 5.44
C LEU A 25 -13.54 -18.50 4.00
N ALA A 26 -14.43 -18.78 3.06
CA ALA A 26 -14.12 -18.70 1.65
C ALA A 26 -15.33 -18.21 0.86
N LYS A 27 -15.12 -17.17 0.03
CA LYS A 27 -16.05 -16.82 -1.05
C LYS A 27 -15.90 -17.76 -2.24
N ASP A 28 -14.67 -18.18 -2.51
CA ASP A 28 -14.31 -19.22 -3.46
C ASP A 28 -13.49 -20.30 -2.71
N PRO A 29 -13.89 -21.58 -2.74
CA PRO A 29 -13.15 -22.66 -2.06
C PRO A 29 -11.66 -22.76 -2.42
N ALA A 30 -11.25 -22.32 -3.61
CA ALA A 30 -9.84 -22.32 -4.01
C ALA A 30 -9.02 -21.21 -3.32
N ARG A 31 -9.69 -20.20 -2.76
CA ARG A 31 -9.12 -18.98 -2.20
C ARG A 31 -9.65 -18.73 -0.79
N PRO A 32 -9.39 -19.66 0.15
CA PRO A 32 -9.89 -19.54 1.51
C PRO A 32 -9.20 -18.40 2.26
N ASN A 33 -9.70 -18.10 3.45
CA ASN A 33 -9.05 -17.27 4.46
C ASN A 33 -9.05 -18.05 5.77
N LEU A 34 -8.10 -17.77 6.65
CA LEU A 34 -7.96 -18.44 7.94
C LEU A 34 -7.98 -17.43 9.07
N VAL A 35 -8.86 -17.65 10.05
CA VAL A 35 -8.93 -16.86 11.28
C VAL A 35 -8.64 -17.78 12.46
N ALA A 36 -7.74 -17.36 13.34
CA ALA A 36 -7.44 -18.02 14.61
C ALA A 36 -7.49 -17.01 15.75
N ARG A 37 -7.91 -17.46 16.94
CA ARG A 37 -8.00 -16.62 18.14
C ARG A 37 -7.17 -17.19 19.27
N LEU A 38 -6.40 -16.31 19.90
CA LEU A 38 -5.75 -16.54 21.18
C LEU A 38 -6.46 -15.69 22.23
N THR A 39 -7.15 -16.34 23.17
CA THR A 39 -7.98 -15.67 24.17
C THR A 39 -7.13 -15.01 25.25
N GLY A 40 -7.38 -13.74 25.50
CA GLY A 40 -6.80 -12.98 26.61
C GLY A 40 -7.73 -12.90 27.82
N GLN A 41 -7.39 -12.03 28.76
CA GLN A 41 -8.11 -11.82 30.01
C GLN A 41 -9.31 -10.87 29.88
N GLY A 42 -9.43 -10.15 28.75
CA GLY A 42 -10.52 -9.23 28.47
C GLY A 42 -10.42 -7.86 29.14
N SER A 43 -9.23 -7.48 29.62
CA SER A 43 -8.93 -6.16 30.19
C SER A 43 -8.43 -5.13 29.16
N ALA A 44 -8.11 -5.57 27.94
CA ALA A 44 -7.76 -4.72 26.80
C ALA A 44 -8.52 -5.12 25.52
N SER A 45 -8.52 -4.22 24.53
CA SER A 45 -9.09 -4.48 23.21
C SER A 45 -8.34 -5.60 22.48
N THR A 46 -9.01 -6.27 21.55
CA THR A 46 -8.39 -7.27 20.69
C THR A 46 -7.37 -6.62 19.74
N LEU A 47 -6.22 -7.27 19.58
CA LEU A 47 -5.22 -6.95 18.56
C LEU A 47 -5.41 -7.89 17.36
N LEU A 48 -5.48 -7.34 16.15
CA LEU A 48 -5.48 -8.12 14.91
C LEU A 48 -4.06 -8.19 14.34
N LEU A 49 -3.59 -9.39 14.05
CA LEU A 49 -2.43 -9.66 13.20
C LEU A 49 -2.98 -10.12 11.85
N GLN A 50 -2.69 -9.38 10.80
CA GLN A 50 -3.20 -9.69 9.46
C GLN A 50 -2.06 -9.82 8.45
N GLY A 51 -2.19 -10.76 7.53
CA GLY A 51 -1.31 -10.82 6.37
C GLY A 51 -1.82 -11.77 5.29
N HIS A 52 -1.39 -11.57 4.05
CA HIS A 52 -1.82 -12.35 2.91
C HIS A 52 -0.75 -13.39 2.47
N VAL A 53 -1.20 -14.44 1.78
CA VAL A 53 -0.31 -15.52 1.29
C VAL A 53 -0.31 -15.68 -0.23
N ASP A 54 -1.16 -14.94 -0.93
CA ASP A 54 -1.01 -14.79 -2.36
C ASP A 54 0.22 -13.93 -2.68
N VAL A 55 0.68 -14.06 -3.92
CA VAL A 55 1.88 -13.40 -4.42
C VAL A 55 1.67 -13.04 -5.88
N VAL A 56 2.31 -11.96 -6.34
CA VAL A 56 2.38 -11.62 -7.77
C VAL A 56 2.98 -12.74 -8.63
N THR A 57 2.70 -12.68 -9.94
CA THR A 57 3.27 -13.62 -10.92
C THR A 57 4.79 -13.49 -11.03
N THR A 58 5.45 -14.58 -11.42
CA THR A 58 6.88 -14.63 -11.75
C THR A 58 7.13 -14.67 -13.25
N GLU A 59 6.05 -14.65 -14.05
CA GLU A 59 6.15 -14.68 -15.51
C GLU A 59 6.96 -13.48 -16.03
N LYS A 60 7.86 -13.76 -16.98
CA LYS A 60 8.75 -12.78 -17.63
C LYS A 60 9.76 -12.09 -16.68
N GLN A 61 9.94 -12.60 -15.46
CA GLN A 61 10.99 -12.16 -14.55
C GLN A 61 12.24 -13.04 -14.69
N ILE A 62 13.41 -12.44 -14.46
CA ILE A 62 14.69 -13.16 -14.42
C ILE A 62 15.02 -13.44 -12.96
N TRP A 63 15.19 -14.71 -12.62
CA TRP A 63 15.47 -15.14 -11.26
C TRP A 63 16.82 -15.85 -11.18
N GLN A 64 17.63 -15.48 -10.18
CA GLN A 64 18.89 -16.18 -9.89
C GLN A 64 18.64 -17.58 -9.31
N HIS A 65 17.65 -17.66 -8.41
CA HIS A 65 17.18 -18.88 -7.77
C HIS A 65 15.73 -19.15 -8.14
N SER A 66 15.32 -20.42 -8.18
CA SER A 66 13.91 -20.74 -8.46
C SER A 66 12.97 -19.99 -7.49
N PRO A 67 11.98 -19.24 -8.00
CA PRO A 67 11.20 -18.30 -7.19
C PRO A 67 10.40 -18.97 -6.06
N PHE A 68 10.07 -20.25 -6.18
CA PHE A 68 9.29 -20.97 -5.17
C PHE A 68 10.10 -22.00 -4.39
N ALA A 69 11.44 -21.96 -4.48
CA ALA A 69 12.31 -22.90 -3.78
C ALA A 69 12.63 -22.51 -2.33
N GLY A 70 12.47 -21.24 -1.95
CA GLY A 70 12.86 -20.75 -0.63
C GLY A 70 14.36 -20.95 -0.36
N HIS A 71 15.19 -20.70 -1.39
CA HIS A 71 16.62 -20.99 -1.35
C HIS A 71 17.33 -20.11 -0.31
N ARG A 72 18.24 -20.71 0.48
CA ARG A 72 18.97 -20.00 1.54
C ARG A 72 20.41 -19.79 1.13
N GLU A 73 20.80 -18.55 0.93
CA GLU A 73 22.14 -18.17 0.48
C GLU A 73 22.52 -16.80 1.06
N ASP A 74 23.77 -16.65 1.49
CA ASP A 74 24.34 -15.40 2.02
C ASP A 74 23.54 -14.73 3.16
N GLY A 75 22.85 -15.54 3.96
CA GLY A 75 22.01 -15.05 5.07
C GLY A 75 20.61 -14.60 4.66
N TYR A 76 20.26 -14.73 3.38
CA TYR A 76 18.93 -14.41 2.85
C TYR A 76 18.11 -15.66 2.57
N VAL A 77 16.78 -15.48 2.51
CA VAL A 77 15.85 -16.45 1.94
C VAL A 77 15.35 -15.88 0.61
N TRP A 78 15.75 -16.51 -0.48
CA TRP A 78 15.37 -16.18 -1.84
C TRP A 78 14.08 -16.89 -2.21
N GLY A 79 13.04 -16.12 -2.52
CA GLY A 79 11.79 -16.65 -3.03
C GLY A 79 10.71 -15.58 -3.17
N ARG A 80 9.82 -15.76 -4.14
CA ARG A 80 8.62 -14.94 -4.30
C ARG A 80 7.77 -15.07 -3.03
N GLY A 81 7.52 -13.92 -2.41
CA GLY A 81 6.73 -13.78 -1.20
C GLY A 81 7.54 -13.77 0.09
N THR A 82 8.87 -13.91 0.07
CA THR A 82 9.66 -13.89 1.31
C THR A 82 9.61 -12.54 2.01
N LEU A 83 9.58 -11.44 1.25
CA LEU A 83 9.36 -10.09 1.77
C LEU A 83 7.88 -9.72 1.79
N ASP A 84 7.17 -9.97 0.69
CA ASP A 84 5.79 -9.51 0.48
C ASP A 84 4.80 -10.67 0.21
N MET A 85 4.10 -11.19 1.22
CA MET A 85 4.37 -10.95 2.65
C MET A 85 4.45 -12.22 3.50
N LYS A 86 4.74 -13.39 2.89
CA LYS A 86 4.82 -14.68 3.60
C LYS A 86 5.87 -14.69 4.71
N GLY A 87 6.94 -13.92 4.60
CA GLY A 87 7.90 -13.73 5.70
C GLY A 87 7.24 -13.09 6.93
N GLY A 88 6.45 -12.03 6.73
CA GLY A 88 5.65 -11.40 7.77
C GLY A 88 4.62 -12.35 8.37
N VAL A 89 3.90 -13.10 7.53
CA VAL A 89 2.96 -14.15 7.99
C VAL A 89 3.68 -15.19 8.85
N ALA A 90 4.87 -15.65 8.44
CA ALA A 90 5.65 -16.60 9.22
C ALA A 90 6.06 -16.04 10.60
N MET A 91 6.43 -14.76 10.68
CA MET A 91 6.73 -14.09 11.95
C MET A 91 5.50 -14.03 12.86
N MET A 92 4.34 -13.64 12.32
CA MET A 92 3.09 -13.55 13.07
C MET A 92 2.65 -14.93 13.59
N VAL A 93 2.68 -15.96 12.73
CA VAL A 93 2.37 -17.34 13.12
C VAL A 93 3.32 -17.85 14.21
N ALA A 94 4.63 -17.59 14.07
CA ALA A 94 5.61 -17.99 15.08
C ALA A 94 5.38 -17.31 16.43
N ALA A 95 5.10 -16.01 16.44
CA ALA A 95 4.77 -15.27 17.66
C ALA A 95 3.48 -15.80 18.31
N PHE A 96 2.46 -16.09 17.50
CA PHE A 96 1.18 -16.62 17.94
C PHE A 96 1.32 -18.01 18.58
N LEU A 97 2.00 -18.94 17.91
CA LEU A 97 2.32 -20.27 18.43
C LEU A 97 3.11 -20.20 19.74
N ARG A 98 4.13 -19.33 19.79
CA ARG A 98 4.96 -19.14 20.98
C ARG A 98 4.14 -18.64 22.17
N ALA A 99 3.25 -17.67 21.95
CA ALA A 99 2.42 -17.13 23.01
C ALA A 99 1.52 -18.19 23.67
N GLN A 100 0.97 -19.12 22.88
CA GLN A 100 0.21 -20.26 23.37
C GLN A 100 1.10 -21.28 24.10
N ALA A 101 2.25 -21.64 23.52
CA ALA A 101 3.15 -22.62 24.11
C ALA A 101 3.73 -22.15 25.47
N GLU A 102 4.00 -20.85 25.61
CA GLU A 102 4.50 -20.25 26.84
C GLU A 102 3.38 -19.87 27.83
N GLY A 103 2.10 -19.98 27.43
CA GLY A 103 0.96 -19.62 28.28
C GLY A 103 0.91 -18.13 28.64
N ILE A 104 1.33 -17.27 27.71
CA ILE A 104 1.42 -15.82 27.93
C ILE A 104 0.05 -15.28 28.33
N GLN A 105 0.01 -14.55 29.44
CA GLN A 105 -1.20 -13.92 29.96
C GLN A 105 -1.47 -12.60 29.24
N LEU A 106 -2.28 -12.66 28.18
CA LEU A 106 -2.59 -11.50 27.35
C LEU A 106 -3.71 -10.65 27.96
N PRO A 107 -3.58 -9.31 28.04
CA PRO A 107 -4.65 -8.45 28.54
C PRO A 107 -5.92 -8.49 27.67
N GLY A 108 -5.76 -8.61 26.35
CA GLY A 108 -6.84 -8.75 25.38
C GLY A 108 -6.58 -9.91 24.42
N ASP A 109 -7.59 -10.27 23.64
CA ASP A 109 -7.44 -11.31 22.63
C ASP A 109 -6.43 -10.89 21.55
N VAL A 110 -5.78 -11.88 20.93
CA VAL A 110 -5.06 -11.70 19.67
C VAL A 110 -5.77 -12.51 18.60
N LEU A 111 -6.16 -11.86 17.51
CA LEU A 111 -6.69 -12.48 16.33
C LEU A 111 -5.60 -12.57 15.27
N LEU A 112 -5.40 -13.75 14.70
CA LEU A 112 -4.55 -13.96 13.54
C LEU A 112 -5.45 -14.21 12.33
N THR A 113 -5.32 -13.37 11.29
CA THR A 113 -6.09 -13.49 10.06
C THR A 113 -5.15 -13.60 8.87
N ILE A 114 -5.18 -14.76 8.21
CA ILE A 114 -4.39 -15.05 7.02
C ILE A 114 -5.30 -14.98 5.80
N LEU A 115 -4.94 -14.09 4.87
CA LEU A 115 -5.80 -13.63 3.80
C LEU A 115 -5.34 -14.19 2.44
N SER A 116 -6.30 -14.32 1.54
CA SER A 116 -6.03 -14.50 0.11
C SER A 116 -6.26 -13.18 -0.62
N ASP A 117 -5.73 -13.07 -1.84
CA ASP A 117 -6.16 -12.09 -2.85
C ASP A 117 -5.74 -10.63 -2.70
N GLU A 118 -4.87 -10.27 -1.76
CA GLU A 118 -4.45 -8.86 -1.59
C GLU A 118 -3.92 -8.29 -2.92
N GLU A 119 -3.05 -9.06 -3.59
CA GLU A 119 -2.24 -8.65 -4.75
C GLU A 119 -3.06 -8.36 -6.01
N VAL A 120 -4.35 -8.74 -6.01
CA VAL A 120 -5.28 -8.43 -7.10
C VAL A 120 -6.59 -7.81 -6.61
N GLY A 121 -6.60 -7.27 -5.38
CA GLY A 121 -7.59 -6.32 -4.90
C GLY A 121 -8.37 -6.71 -3.64
N GLY A 122 -8.15 -7.90 -3.08
CA GLY A 122 -8.70 -8.36 -1.80
C GLY A 122 -10.18 -8.77 -1.81
N GLU A 123 -10.79 -8.95 -2.99
CA GLU A 123 -12.22 -9.27 -3.18
C GLU A 123 -12.60 -10.61 -2.53
N TYR A 124 -11.73 -11.60 -2.61
CA TYR A 124 -11.92 -12.92 -1.98
C TYR A 124 -11.33 -12.98 -0.55
N GLY A 125 -10.54 -11.98 -0.19
CA GLY A 125 -9.81 -11.87 1.06
C GLY A 125 -10.45 -10.96 2.09
N ALA A 126 -9.72 -9.91 2.48
CA ALA A 126 -10.13 -8.97 3.51
C ALA A 126 -11.48 -8.32 3.23
N LYS A 127 -11.76 -7.94 1.98
CA LYS A 127 -13.05 -7.34 1.62
C LYS A 127 -14.21 -8.29 1.89
N PHE A 128 -14.08 -9.55 1.47
CA PHE A 128 -15.09 -10.58 1.74
C PHE A 128 -15.33 -10.74 3.26
N LEU A 129 -14.26 -10.83 4.05
CA LEU A 129 -14.38 -10.97 5.51
C LEU A 129 -15.01 -9.74 6.16
N VAL A 130 -14.62 -8.53 5.75
CA VAL A 130 -15.18 -7.29 6.29
C VAL A 130 -16.65 -7.11 5.92
N GLU A 131 -17.06 -7.47 4.70
CA GLU A 131 -18.44 -7.28 4.23
C GLU A 131 -19.40 -8.37 4.73
N ASN A 132 -18.93 -9.61 4.90
CA ASN A 132 -19.81 -10.76 5.20
C ASN A 132 -19.60 -11.36 6.59
N HIS A 133 -18.47 -11.05 7.25
CA HIS A 133 -18.05 -11.64 8.51
C HIS A 133 -17.50 -10.59 9.51
N ALA A 134 -18.02 -9.35 9.44
CA ALA A 134 -17.61 -8.24 10.28
C ALA A 134 -17.65 -8.56 11.80
N GLU A 135 -18.54 -9.45 12.22
CA GLU A 135 -18.70 -9.89 13.60
C GLU A 135 -17.43 -10.52 14.19
N LEU A 136 -16.57 -11.11 13.36
CA LEU A 136 -15.31 -11.72 13.80
C LEU A 136 -14.34 -10.68 14.36
N PHE A 137 -14.43 -9.44 13.87
CA PHE A 137 -13.55 -8.33 14.22
C PHE A 137 -14.14 -7.42 15.29
N LYS A 138 -15.27 -7.79 15.89
CA LYS A 138 -15.86 -7.03 17.00
C LYS A 138 -14.87 -6.92 18.17
N GLY A 139 -14.62 -5.70 18.63
CA GLY A 139 -13.70 -5.43 19.74
C GLY A 139 -12.23 -5.29 19.32
N VAL A 140 -11.92 -5.44 18.02
CA VAL A 140 -10.62 -5.08 17.47
C VAL A 140 -10.51 -3.56 17.40
N ARG A 141 -9.45 -3.02 17.99
CA ARG A 141 -9.13 -1.59 17.90
C ARG A 141 -7.96 -1.33 16.96
N TYR A 142 -6.94 -2.18 17.04
CA TYR A 142 -5.69 -2.04 16.32
C TYR A 142 -5.40 -3.31 15.51
N ALA A 143 -4.83 -3.13 14.33
CA ALA A 143 -4.29 -4.19 13.50
C ALA A 143 -2.82 -3.94 13.19
N LEU A 144 -2.01 -5.00 13.17
CA LEU A 144 -0.65 -5.01 12.62
C LEU A 144 -0.67 -5.78 11.32
N GLY A 145 -0.14 -5.17 10.26
CA GLY A 145 -0.14 -5.71 8.91
C GLY A 145 1.20 -5.51 8.22
N GLU A 146 1.12 -5.57 6.90
CA GLU A 146 2.25 -5.43 5.99
C GLU A 146 2.88 -4.04 5.98
N PHE A 147 4.09 -3.99 5.40
CA PHE A 147 4.94 -2.81 5.26
C PHE A 147 5.37 -2.18 6.61
N GLY A 148 6.39 -1.33 6.62
CA GLY A 148 6.93 -0.75 7.86
C GLY A 148 7.61 -1.75 8.83
N GLY A 149 8.08 -1.26 9.97
CA GLY A 149 8.85 -1.98 10.98
C GLY A 149 10.31 -2.28 10.61
N PHE A 150 10.66 -2.25 9.32
CA PHE A 150 12.00 -2.57 8.83
C PHE A 150 12.98 -1.40 8.90
N THR A 151 14.29 -1.67 8.78
CA THR A 151 15.31 -0.61 8.69
C THR A 151 15.35 0.07 7.33
N MET A 152 15.33 1.39 7.33
CA MET A 152 15.58 2.25 6.18
C MET A 152 16.79 3.15 6.47
N TYR A 153 17.60 3.43 5.46
CA TYR A 153 18.73 4.35 5.58
C TYR A 153 18.51 5.58 4.72
N ILE A 154 18.57 6.76 5.34
CA ILE A 154 18.48 8.05 4.65
C ILE A 154 19.69 8.88 5.05
N ALA A 155 20.52 9.25 4.06
CA ALA A 155 21.76 9.99 4.27
C ALA A 155 22.66 9.39 5.38
N GLY A 156 22.78 8.05 5.40
CA GLY A 156 23.61 7.30 6.36
C GLY A 156 23.03 7.19 7.77
N GLN A 157 21.82 7.71 8.03
CA GLN A 157 21.11 7.53 9.29
C GLN A 157 20.03 6.45 9.15
N ARG A 158 19.88 5.64 10.21
CA ARG A 158 18.91 4.55 10.26
C ARG A 158 17.57 5.04 10.80
N PHE A 159 16.50 4.68 10.11
CA PHE A 159 15.12 4.93 10.51
C PHE A 159 14.32 3.63 10.49
N TYR A 160 13.24 3.61 11.26
CA TYR A 160 12.24 2.54 11.24
C TYR A 160 10.90 3.13 10.84
N PRO A 161 10.54 3.15 9.55
CA PRO A 161 9.19 3.51 9.13
C PRO A 161 8.14 2.65 9.83
N ILE A 162 7.13 3.27 10.42
CA ILE A 162 5.92 2.61 10.88
C ILE A 162 4.80 3.20 10.03
N GLN A 163 4.18 2.37 9.20
CA GLN A 163 3.03 2.83 8.43
C GLN A 163 1.90 3.10 9.43
N VAL A 164 1.39 4.33 9.42
CA VAL A 164 0.24 4.75 10.24
C VAL A 164 -0.98 5.07 9.36
N MET A 165 -0.75 5.24 8.06
CA MET A 165 -1.74 5.62 7.07
C MET A 165 -1.29 5.19 5.68
N GLU A 166 -2.21 5.09 4.75
CA GLU A 166 -1.96 4.79 3.34
C GLU A 166 -2.78 5.71 2.42
N LYS A 167 -2.38 5.81 1.15
CA LYS A 167 -3.19 6.51 0.15
C LYS A 167 -4.46 5.72 -0.16
N LYS A 168 -5.43 6.38 -0.79
CA LYS A 168 -6.70 5.76 -1.20
C LYS A 168 -6.72 5.53 -2.71
N THR A 169 -7.26 4.41 -3.14
CA THR A 169 -7.44 4.14 -4.58
C THR A 169 -8.61 4.95 -5.12
N CYS A 170 -8.42 5.57 -6.27
CA CYS A 170 -9.44 6.27 -7.04
C CYS A 170 -9.24 5.89 -8.51
N GLY A 171 -9.98 4.91 -9.01
CA GLY A 171 -9.94 4.54 -10.42
C GLY A 171 -10.75 5.54 -11.25
N LEU A 172 -10.19 5.99 -12.37
CA LEU A 172 -10.88 6.93 -13.27
C LEU A 172 -10.80 6.47 -14.73
N GLN A 173 -11.75 6.97 -15.52
CA GLN A 173 -11.66 6.99 -16.97
C GLN A 173 -11.71 8.44 -17.45
N ALA A 174 -10.80 8.79 -18.36
CA ALA A 174 -10.84 10.00 -19.14
C ALA A 174 -11.36 9.70 -20.54
N ILE A 175 -12.45 10.36 -20.92
CA ILE A 175 -13.13 10.22 -22.20
C ILE A 175 -12.81 11.46 -23.03
N ILE A 176 -12.15 11.24 -24.16
CA ILE A 176 -11.69 12.28 -25.07
C ILE A 176 -12.42 12.15 -26.39
N GLN A 177 -13.22 13.16 -26.73
CA GLN A 177 -14.08 13.15 -27.91
C GLN A 177 -13.68 14.19 -28.95
N GLY A 178 -13.95 13.85 -30.20
CA GLY A 178 -13.76 14.73 -31.36
C GLY A 178 -14.52 14.22 -32.58
N PRO A 179 -14.47 14.95 -33.71
CA PRO A 179 -15.06 14.48 -34.95
C PRO A 179 -14.37 13.18 -35.43
N GLY A 180 -15.16 12.22 -35.89
CA GLY A 180 -14.68 11.04 -36.61
C GLY A 180 -14.67 11.25 -38.12
N GLY A 181 -13.99 10.38 -38.86
CA GLY A 181 -13.94 10.51 -40.33
C GLY A 181 -13.07 9.48 -41.04
N HIS A 182 -12.99 9.60 -42.36
CA HIS A 182 -12.14 8.75 -43.19
C HIS A 182 -10.68 9.19 -43.09
N GLY A 183 -9.76 8.25 -42.84
CA GLY A 183 -8.32 8.53 -42.67
C GLY A 183 -7.60 9.09 -43.92
N ALA A 184 -8.31 9.24 -45.03
CA ALA A 184 -7.80 9.86 -46.25
C ALA A 184 -8.00 11.39 -46.24
N LEU A 185 -8.86 11.90 -45.34
CA LEU A 185 -9.15 13.31 -45.18
C LEU A 185 -8.44 13.80 -43.91
N PRO A 186 -7.36 14.58 -44.01
CA PRO A 186 -6.65 15.09 -42.86
C PRO A 186 -7.57 15.89 -41.93
N MET A 187 -7.54 15.58 -40.64
CA MET A 187 -8.33 16.26 -39.61
C MET A 187 -7.40 16.86 -38.56
N ARG A 188 -7.71 18.08 -38.10
CA ARG A 188 -7.00 18.78 -37.03
C ARG A 188 -7.93 18.89 -35.81
N GLY A 189 -7.37 18.75 -34.60
CA GLY A 189 -8.13 18.89 -33.36
C GLY A 189 -9.06 17.72 -33.01
N GLY A 190 -8.96 16.58 -33.69
CA GLY A 190 -9.71 15.36 -33.35
C GLY A 190 -9.25 14.70 -32.04
N ALA A 191 -9.92 13.60 -31.65
CA ALA A 191 -9.69 12.92 -30.38
C ALA A 191 -8.20 12.53 -30.17
N SER A 192 -7.51 12.06 -31.20
CA SER A 192 -6.07 11.71 -31.10
C SER A 192 -5.16 12.90 -30.82
N ALA A 193 -5.46 14.08 -31.37
CA ALA A 193 -4.67 15.29 -31.11
C ALA A 193 -4.92 15.81 -29.68
N LYS A 194 -6.14 15.67 -29.18
CA LYS A 194 -6.50 15.99 -27.79
C LYS A 194 -5.84 15.01 -26.82
N LEU A 195 -5.85 13.72 -27.13
CA LEU A 195 -5.11 12.70 -26.37
C LEU A 195 -3.64 13.08 -26.23
N GLY A 196 -2.97 13.45 -27.33
CA GLY A 196 -1.55 13.84 -27.29
C GLY A 196 -1.29 14.99 -26.31
N ARG A 197 -2.16 16.02 -26.29
CA ARG A 197 -2.07 17.11 -25.32
C ARG A 197 -2.33 16.66 -23.89
N PHE A 198 -3.39 15.86 -23.69
CA PHE A 198 -3.74 15.32 -22.38
C PHE A 198 -2.60 14.52 -21.76
N LEU A 199 -2.01 13.58 -22.51
CA LEU A 199 -0.87 12.78 -22.06
C LEU A 199 0.35 13.65 -21.75
N GLN A 200 0.63 14.65 -22.59
CA GLN A 200 1.72 15.58 -22.35
C GLN A 200 1.50 16.43 -21.07
N GLN A 201 0.28 16.89 -20.80
CA GLN A 201 -0.01 17.64 -19.58
C GLN A 201 0.21 16.80 -18.33
N LEU A 202 -0.23 15.54 -18.33
CA LEU A 202 -0.01 14.61 -17.21
C LEU A 202 1.47 14.25 -17.00
N ASP A 203 2.23 14.08 -18.08
CA ASP A 203 3.65 13.71 -18.00
C ASP A 203 4.54 14.87 -17.53
N GLN A 204 4.19 16.11 -17.89
CA GLN A 204 5.03 17.29 -17.64
C GLN A 204 4.74 18.01 -16.33
N HIS A 205 3.65 17.69 -15.64
CA HIS A 205 3.21 18.43 -14.46
C HIS A 205 2.78 17.50 -13.34
N ARG A 206 3.13 17.90 -12.12
CA ARG A 206 2.57 17.33 -10.90
C ARG A 206 1.20 17.93 -10.64
N LEU A 207 0.32 17.15 -10.00
CA LEU A 207 -0.89 17.72 -9.38
C LEU A 207 -0.49 18.65 -8.22
N PRO A 208 -1.40 19.48 -7.67
CA PRO A 208 -1.08 20.40 -6.59
C PRO A 208 -0.44 19.74 -5.36
N VAL A 209 0.38 20.52 -4.64
CA VAL A 209 1.03 20.08 -3.40
C VAL A 209 0.05 20.14 -2.24
N HIS A 210 -0.03 19.07 -1.47
CA HIS A 210 -0.82 18.95 -0.24
C HIS A 210 0.02 18.37 0.89
N ILE A 211 0.13 19.12 1.99
CA ILE A 211 0.93 18.70 3.15
C ILE A 211 -0.01 18.23 4.24
N THR A 212 -0.30 16.92 4.25
CA THR A 212 -1.11 16.27 5.29
C THR A 212 -0.29 16.02 6.56
N SER A 213 -0.95 15.59 7.64
CA SER A 213 -0.35 15.45 8.97
C SER A 213 0.82 14.45 9.01
N VAL A 214 0.70 13.30 8.33
CA VAL A 214 1.71 12.23 8.36
C VAL A 214 2.98 12.60 7.59
N PRO A 215 2.93 13.04 6.31
CA PRO A 215 4.11 13.52 5.59
C PRO A 215 4.81 14.67 6.31
N ARG A 216 4.06 15.58 6.96
CA ARG A 216 4.63 16.63 7.80
C ARG A 216 5.45 16.06 8.96
N GLN A 217 4.87 15.14 9.74
CA GLN A 217 5.57 14.49 10.87
C GLN A 217 6.79 13.69 10.40
N MET A 218 6.66 12.99 9.27
CA MET A 218 7.76 12.25 8.65
C MET A 218 8.92 13.19 8.31
N ILE A 219 8.65 14.25 7.54
CA ILE A 219 9.67 15.20 7.09
C ILE A 219 10.32 15.92 8.28
N GLU A 220 9.56 16.34 9.29
CA GLU A 220 10.12 16.96 10.49
C GLU A 220 10.99 16.00 11.30
N THR A 221 10.59 14.75 11.42
CA THR A 221 11.38 13.71 12.10
C THR A 221 12.69 13.48 11.37
N LEU A 222 12.66 13.32 10.04
CA LEU A 222 13.87 13.20 9.22
C LEU A 222 14.75 14.44 9.39
N ALA A 223 14.17 15.63 9.23
CA ALA A 223 14.91 16.89 9.26
C ALA A 223 15.56 17.20 10.61
N THR A 224 15.04 16.63 11.70
CA THR A 224 15.60 16.77 13.06
C THR A 224 16.74 15.79 13.32
N ASN A 225 16.72 14.62 12.67
CA ASN A 225 17.70 13.55 12.89
C ASN A 225 18.82 13.54 11.83
N LEU A 226 18.71 14.34 10.78
CA LEU A 226 19.70 14.46 9.71
C LEU A 226 20.62 15.68 9.94
N SER A 227 21.68 15.76 9.14
CA SER A 227 22.71 16.80 9.28
C SER A 227 22.14 18.22 9.16
N ALA A 228 22.87 19.20 9.68
CA ALA A 228 22.52 20.62 9.60
C ALA A 228 22.42 21.16 8.16
N THR A 229 22.89 20.42 7.16
CA THR A 229 22.72 20.75 5.74
C THR A 229 21.50 20.08 5.12
N VAL A 230 21.24 18.82 5.45
CA VAL A 230 20.13 18.03 4.86
C VAL A 230 18.79 18.38 5.52
N GLY A 231 18.76 18.57 6.84
CA GLY A 231 17.53 18.84 7.58
C GLY A 231 16.78 20.09 7.10
N PRO A 232 17.45 21.26 7.00
CA PRO A 232 16.81 22.47 6.46
C PRO A 232 16.34 22.33 5.00
N LEU A 233 17.03 21.54 4.17
CA LEU A 233 16.59 21.27 2.80
C LEU A 233 15.28 20.47 2.80
N LEU A 234 15.17 19.41 3.60
CA LEU A 234 13.95 18.61 3.70
C LEU A 234 12.75 19.43 4.20
N ARG A 235 12.95 20.35 5.14
CA ARG A 235 11.85 21.23 5.61
C ARG A 235 11.26 22.10 4.50
N GLN A 236 12.01 22.40 3.43
CA GLN A 236 11.46 23.14 2.29
C GLN A 236 10.43 22.33 1.50
N LEU A 237 10.38 21.00 1.64
CA LEU A 237 9.28 20.19 1.10
C LEU A 237 7.93 20.51 1.79
N LEU A 238 7.95 21.14 2.97
CA LEU A 238 6.77 21.58 3.72
C LEU A 238 6.31 23.00 3.34
N ASP A 239 6.90 23.60 2.31
CA ASP A 239 6.43 24.84 1.70
C ASP A 239 5.93 24.52 0.27
N PRO A 240 4.60 24.56 0.02
CA PRO A 240 4.02 24.24 -1.29
C PRO A 240 4.62 25.03 -2.46
N THR A 241 5.15 26.22 -2.22
CA THR A 241 5.77 27.05 -3.26
C THR A 241 7.16 26.55 -3.67
N GLN A 242 7.81 25.79 -2.79
CA GLN A 242 9.17 25.28 -2.96
C GLN A 242 9.19 23.77 -3.26
N THR A 243 8.18 23.01 -2.83
CA THR A 243 8.14 21.54 -2.88
C THR A 243 8.59 20.98 -4.24
N SER A 244 7.99 21.42 -5.35
CA SER A 244 8.34 20.90 -6.68
C SER A 244 9.81 21.12 -7.04
N HIS A 245 10.35 22.32 -6.77
CA HIS A 245 11.75 22.64 -7.04
C HIS A 245 12.71 21.77 -6.20
N ILE A 246 12.34 21.49 -4.95
CA ILE A 246 13.15 20.65 -4.07
C ILE A 246 13.08 19.18 -4.50
N LEU A 247 11.91 18.68 -4.85
CA LEU A 247 11.75 17.34 -5.42
C LEU A 247 12.62 17.16 -6.67
N ASP A 248 12.60 18.13 -7.59
CA ASP A 248 13.43 18.11 -8.81
C ASP A 248 14.92 18.13 -8.48
N ALA A 249 15.35 18.96 -7.51
CA ALA A 249 16.75 19.03 -7.07
C ALA A 249 17.23 17.74 -6.40
N MET A 250 16.33 16.99 -5.74
CA MET A 250 16.64 15.70 -5.10
C MET A 250 16.75 14.54 -6.11
N GLY A 251 16.22 14.71 -7.33
CA GLY A 251 16.21 13.66 -8.36
C GLY A 251 15.55 12.37 -7.85
N GLN A 252 16.21 11.22 -8.04
CA GLN A 252 15.69 9.92 -7.63
C GLN A 252 15.39 9.83 -6.12
N GLN A 253 16.11 10.57 -5.27
CA GLN A 253 15.85 10.58 -3.82
C GLN A 253 14.53 11.30 -3.48
N GLY A 254 14.05 12.20 -4.36
CA GLY A 254 12.77 12.88 -4.22
C GLY A 254 11.56 11.97 -4.43
N HIS A 255 11.74 10.85 -5.16
CA HIS A 255 10.66 9.93 -5.51
C HIS A 255 9.95 9.32 -4.30
N ILE A 256 10.64 9.21 -3.15
CA ILE A 256 10.00 8.71 -1.92
C ILE A 256 9.00 9.73 -1.35
N PHE A 257 9.25 11.03 -1.53
CA PHE A 257 8.46 12.12 -0.96
C PHE A 257 7.29 12.55 -1.84
N GLU A 258 7.52 12.58 -3.16
CA GLU A 258 6.54 13.06 -4.14
C GLU A 258 5.13 12.46 -3.98
N PRO A 259 4.93 11.13 -3.94
CA PRO A 259 3.59 10.58 -3.86
C PRO A 259 2.92 10.84 -2.49
N MET A 260 3.66 11.24 -1.46
CA MET A 260 3.12 11.62 -0.15
C MET A 260 2.70 13.08 -0.08
N LEU A 261 3.16 13.92 -1.01
CA LEU A 261 2.88 15.37 -1.05
C LEU A 261 1.90 15.75 -2.15
N HIS A 262 1.44 14.79 -2.95
CA HIS A 262 0.54 15.02 -4.07
C HIS A 262 -0.53 13.93 -4.14
N ASN A 263 -1.74 14.27 -4.60
CA ASN A 263 -2.55 13.28 -5.29
C ASN A 263 -1.80 12.85 -6.55
N THR A 264 -1.90 11.58 -6.95
CA THR A 264 -1.13 11.08 -8.09
C THR A 264 -2.04 10.33 -9.05
N VAL A 265 -1.71 10.37 -10.34
CA VAL A 265 -2.45 9.67 -11.38
C VAL A 265 -1.48 9.09 -12.39
N ASN A 266 -1.74 7.87 -12.85
CA ASN A 266 -0.98 7.22 -13.91
C ASN A 266 -1.91 6.70 -15.00
N VAL A 267 -1.50 6.83 -16.27
CA VAL A 267 -2.22 6.22 -17.40
C VAL A 267 -1.86 4.75 -17.49
N THR A 268 -2.87 3.88 -17.45
CA THR A 268 -2.66 2.42 -17.42
C THR A 268 -3.21 1.71 -18.65
N LEU A 269 -4.30 2.19 -19.24
CA LEU A 269 -4.90 1.60 -20.45
C LEU A 269 -5.34 2.70 -21.42
N LEU A 270 -5.13 2.46 -22.72
CA LEU A 270 -5.54 3.33 -23.81
C LEU A 270 -6.36 2.53 -24.82
N HIS A 271 -7.61 2.96 -25.04
CA HIS A 271 -8.52 2.35 -26.01
C HIS A 271 -9.04 3.39 -26.98
N GLY A 272 -8.78 3.20 -28.28
CA GLY A 272 -9.27 4.09 -29.33
C GLY A 272 -8.90 3.63 -30.74
N GLY A 273 -9.80 3.90 -31.69
CA GLY A 273 -9.66 3.49 -33.09
C GLY A 273 -10.08 2.04 -33.34
N GLU A 274 -10.70 1.80 -34.49
CA GLU A 274 -11.20 0.45 -34.87
C GLU A 274 -10.47 -0.12 -36.09
N LYS A 275 -10.13 0.76 -37.05
CA LYS A 275 -9.54 0.40 -38.33
C LYS A 275 -8.48 1.42 -38.72
N ASN A 276 -7.50 0.99 -39.50
CA ASN A 276 -6.40 1.83 -39.96
C ASN A 276 -6.84 3.06 -40.79
N ASN A 277 -8.01 3.01 -41.43
CA ASN A 277 -8.53 4.07 -42.29
C ASN A 277 -9.68 4.87 -41.66
N VAL A 278 -9.87 4.78 -40.34
CA VAL A 278 -10.92 5.50 -39.61
C VAL A 278 -10.28 6.39 -38.54
N ILE A 279 -10.62 7.67 -38.57
CA ILE A 279 -10.25 8.64 -37.53
C ILE A 279 -11.21 8.42 -36.35
N PRO A 280 -10.70 8.14 -35.13
CA PRO A 280 -11.56 7.88 -33.99
C PRO A 280 -12.29 9.16 -33.55
N SER A 281 -13.59 9.02 -33.27
CA SER A 281 -14.40 10.07 -32.63
C SER A 281 -14.27 10.08 -31.11
N GLU A 282 -13.81 8.98 -30.52
CA GLU A 282 -13.66 8.81 -29.08
C GLU A 282 -12.42 7.99 -28.75
N ILE A 283 -11.75 8.37 -27.66
CA ILE A 283 -10.66 7.62 -27.04
C ILE A 283 -10.94 7.58 -25.53
N VAL A 284 -10.84 6.40 -24.94
CA VAL A 284 -10.97 6.17 -23.50
C VAL A 284 -9.60 5.84 -22.92
N VAL A 285 -9.25 6.55 -21.85
CA VAL A 285 -8.01 6.37 -21.10
C VAL A 285 -8.34 5.95 -19.68
N THR A 286 -7.86 4.80 -19.23
CA THR A 286 -7.97 4.40 -17.82
C THR A 286 -6.82 4.99 -17.03
N LEU A 287 -7.16 5.54 -15.88
CA LEU A 287 -6.23 6.18 -14.95
C LEU A 287 -6.24 5.45 -13.61
N ASP A 288 -5.06 5.11 -13.10
CA ASP A 288 -4.86 4.71 -11.71
C ASP A 288 -4.58 5.97 -10.88
N GLY A 289 -5.59 6.42 -10.15
CA GLY A 289 -5.49 7.55 -9.22
C GLY A 289 -5.23 7.09 -7.79
N ARG A 290 -4.34 7.81 -7.09
CA ARG A 290 -4.11 7.67 -5.64
C ARG A 290 -4.35 9.01 -4.95
N LEU A 291 -5.31 9.00 -4.03
CA LEU A 291 -5.68 10.15 -3.21
C LEU A 291 -4.91 10.15 -1.89
N LEU A 292 -4.50 11.32 -1.43
CA LEU A 292 -4.03 11.49 -0.06
C LEU A 292 -5.19 11.33 0.94
N PRO A 293 -4.90 10.91 2.20
CA PRO A 293 -5.88 10.98 3.29
C PRO A 293 -6.50 12.38 3.41
N GLY A 294 -7.81 12.44 3.67
CA GLY A 294 -8.57 13.68 3.75
C GLY A 294 -9.13 14.20 2.42
N PHE A 295 -8.65 13.72 1.28
CA PHE A 295 -9.16 14.11 -0.05
C PHE A 295 -10.18 13.10 -0.58
N ASN A 296 -11.02 13.51 -1.52
CA ASN A 296 -12.07 12.68 -2.09
C ASN A 296 -12.03 12.74 -3.64
N PRO A 297 -12.82 11.90 -4.35
CA PRO A 297 -12.79 11.88 -5.80
C PRO A 297 -13.06 13.23 -6.46
N ASP A 298 -13.93 14.07 -5.91
CA ASP A 298 -14.24 15.39 -6.47
C ASP A 298 -13.02 16.32 -6.44
N ASP A 299 -12.17 16.21 -5.41
CA ASP A 299 -10.92 16.98 -5.32
C ASP A 299 -9.96 16.59 -6.45
N MET A 300 -9.80 15.29 -6.70
CA MET A 300 -8.96 14.80 -7.81
C MET A 300 -9.52 15.22 -9.17
N LEU A 301 -10.84 15.17 -9.36
CA LEU A 301 -11.46 15.65 -10.58
C LEU A 301 -11.19 17.15 -10.81
N ALA A 302 -11.30 17.97 -9.75
CA ALA A 302 -11.00 19.38 -9.82
C ALA A 302 -9.53 19.65 -10.22
N GLU A 303 -8.58 18.92 -9.62
CA GLU A 303 -7.15 19.03 -9.94
C GLU A 303 -6.84 18.60 -11.38
N LEU A 304 -7.44 17.50 -11.84
CA LEU A 304 -7.28 17.03 -13.22
C LEU A 304 -7.88 18.01 -14.23
N HIS A 305 -9.03 18.60 -13.93
CA HIS A 305 -9.62 19.64 -14.78
C HIS A 305 -8.75 20.91 -14.80
N GLN A 306 -8.20 21.32 -13.66
CA GLN A 306 -7.28 22.46 -13.62
C GLN A 306 -6.03 22.22 -14.49
N LEU A 307 -5.51 20.99 -14.50
CA LEU A 307 -4.33 20.64 -15.28
C LEU A 307 -4.61 20.43 -16.77
N THR A 308 -5.72 19.77 -17.10
CA THR A 308 -5.98 19.26 -18.46
C THR A 308 -7.06 20.03 -19.22
N GLY A 309 -7.77 20.92 -18.55
CA GLY A 309 -8.90 21.70 -19.07
C GLY A 309 -10.21 20.91 -19.12
N ASP A 310 -11.26 21.59 -19.59
CA ASP A 310 -12.63 21.05 -19.61
C ASP A 310 -12.95 20.18 -20.85
N GLU A 311 -12.00 20.02 -21.78
CA GLU A 311 -12.20 19.22 -22.99
C GLU A 311 -12.21 17.71 -22.70
N VAL A 312 -11.70 17.27 -21.55
CA VAL A 312 -11.62 15.88 -21.13
C VAL A 312 -12.73 15.61 -20.12
N LYS A 313 -13.58 14.61 -20.38
CA LYS A 313 -14.59 14.20 -19.42
C LYS A 313 -14.03 13.07 -18.56
N PHE A 314 -14.04 13.26 -17.25
CA PHE A 314 -13.62 12.22 -16.30
C PHE A 314 -14.83 11.51 -15.68
N THR A 315 -14.69 10.23 -15.39
CA THR A 315 -15.66 9.43 -14.62
C THR A 315 -14.92 8.57 -13.60
N ILE A 316 -15.43 8.53 -12.37
CA ILE A 316 -14.90 7.65 -11.32
C ILE A 316 -15.41 6.23 -11.57
N THR A 317 -14.50 5.27 -11.65
CA THR A 317 -14.83 3.85 -11.84
C THR A 317 -14.76 3.06 -10.53
N SER A 318 -13.93 3.49 -9.59
CA SER A 318 -13.81 2.87 -8.26
C SER A 318 -13.24 3.87 -7.26
N TYR A 319 -13.63 3.74 -6.00
CA TYR A 319 -13.08 4.53 -4.91
C TYR A 319 -13.19 3.74 -3.60
N ASP A 320 -12.07 3.64 -2.88
CA ASP A 320 -12.06 3.12 -1.52
C ASP A 320 -11.97 4.29 -0.54
N ALA A 321 -13.06 4.49 0.22
CA ALA A 321 -13.06 5.44 1.31
C ALA A 321 -12.16 4.96 2.45
N GLY A 322 -11.64 5.91 3.23
CA GLY A 322 -10.77 5.65 4.36
C GLY A 322 -10.70 6.87 5.27
N PRO A 323 -10.06 6.74 6.44
CA PRO A 323 -9.94 7.82 7.41
C PRO A 323 -9.19 9.03 6.82
N ALA A 324 -9.51 10.22 7.34
CA ALA A 324 -8.80 11.44 6.98
C ALA A 324 -7.47 11.60 7.74
N GLU A 325 -7.41 11.09 8.97
CA GLU A 325 -6.31 11.24 9.91
C GLU A 325 -6.04 9.91 10.62
N PRO A 326 -4.78 9.59 10.96
CA PRO A 326 -4.44 8.35 11.66
C PRO A 326 -4.81 8.44 13.15
N ASP A 327 -5.18 7.31 13.74
CA ASP A 327 -5.06 7.10 15.18
C ASP A 327 -3.58 6.77 15.47
N MET A 328 -2.93 7.57 16.31
CA MET A 328 -1.50 7.41 16.67
C MET A 328 -1.30 6.60 17.97
N GLY A 329 -2.36 6.03 18.55
CA GLY A 329 -2.35 5.47 19.90
C GLY A 329 -1.42 4.26 20.12
N LEU A 330 -1.04 3.53 19.07
CA LEU A 330 -0.06 2.43 19.17
C LEU A 330 1.35 2.83 18.69
N PHE A 331 1.51 4.01 18.07
CA PHE A 331 2.76 4.41 17.43
C PHE A 331 3.93 4.43 18.42
N ASP A 332 3.78 5.08 19.57
CA ASP A 332 4.85 5.19 20.58
C ASP A 332 5.24 3.83 21.17
N THR A 333 4.26 2.93 21.34
CA THR A 333 4.49 1.54 21.77
C THR A 333 5.33 0.79 20.74
N LEU A 334 4.96 0.86 19.47
CA LEU A 334 5.68 0.21 18.38
C LEU A 334 7.10 0.79 18.21
N ALA A 335 7.25 2.12 18.34
CA ALA A 335 8.53 2.80 18.33
C ALA A 335 9.44 2.33 19.47
N THR A 336 8.88 2.16 20.67
CA THR A 336 9.62 1.64 21.83
C THR A 336 10.10 0.21 21.59
N ILE A 337 9.23 -0.66 21.09
CA ILE A 337 9.57 -2.05 20.76
C ILE A 337 10.72 -2.12 19.74
N LEU A 338 10.68 -1.28 18.70
CA LEU A 338 11.76 -1.21 17.70
C LEU A 338 13.07 -0.71 18.32
N HIS A 339 13.00 0.28 19.20
CA HIS A 339 14.18 0.78 19.89
C HIS A 339 14.81 -0.27 20.81
N GLU A 340 13.99 -1.05 21.53
CA GLU A 340 14.47 -2.16 22.37
C GLU A 340 15.11 -3.28 21.55
N ALA A 341 14.51 -3.62 20.40
CA ALA A 341 15.03 -4.65 19.50
C ALA A 341 16.27 -4.20 18.70
N GLY A 342 16.37 -2.90 18.40
CA GLY A 342 17.40 -2.29 17.57
C GLY A 342 17.69 -0.85 18.00
N PRO A 343 18.53 -0.62 19.03
CA PRO A 343 18.69 0.69 19.68
C PRO A 343 19.29 1.78 18.79
N GLN A 344 19.86 1.39 17.66
CA GLN A 344 20.29 2.31 16.61
C GLN A 344 19.10 2.61 15.70
N GLY A 345 18.72 3.87 15.61
CA GLY A 345 17.75 4.39 14.63
C GLY A 345 16.52 5.03 15.25
N THR A 346 15.78 5.76 14.43
CA THR A 346 14.63 6.57 14.85
C THR A 346 13.34 6.06 14.22
N ALA A 347 12.31 5.80 15.02
CA ALA A 347 10.99 5.47 14.50
C ALA A 347 10.41 6.65 13.71
N LEU A 348 9.79 6.36 12.58
CA LEU A 348 9.35 7.35 11.62
C LEU A 348 7.89 7.07 11.23
N PRO A 349 6.91 7.94 11.53
CA PRO A 349 5.56 7.75 11.03
C PRO A 349 5.57 7.87 9.51
N MET A 350 4.92 6.94 8.83
CA MET A 350 4.93 6.85 7.38
C MET A 350 3.52 6.79 6.80
N LEU A 351 3.32 7.55 5.72
CA LEU A 351 2.19 7.42 4.82
C LEU A 351 2.62 6.49 3.68
N MET A 352 1.98 5.34 3.53
CA MET A 352 2.26 4.44 2.43
C MET A 352 1.66 4.99 1.12
N PRO A 353 2.45 5.15 0.05
CA PRO A 353 1.95 5.61 -1.26
C PRO A 353 0.97 4.65 -1.95
N ALA A 354 1.03 3.37 -1.60
CA ALA A 354 0.16 2.31 -2.10
C ALA A 354 -1.02 2.07 -1.15
N VAL A 355 -1.64 0.91 -1.26
CA VAL A 355 -2.71 0.42 -0.37
C VAL A 355 -2.36 -1.00 0.09
N THR A 356 -2.85 -1.35 1.26
CA THR A 356 -2.85 -2.71 1.85
C THR A 356 -4.27 -3.21 2.00
N ASP A 357 -4.44 -4.45 2.47
CA ASP A 357 -5.72 -4.94 3.00
C ASP A 357 -6.22 -4.14 4.23
N GLY A 358 -5.35 -3.35 4.86
CA GLY A 358 -5.69 -2.41 5.93
C GLY A 358 -6.85 -1.47 5.57
N ARG A 359 -6.97 -1.07 4.29
CA ARG A 359 -8.09 -0.25 3.78
C ARG A 359 -9.46 -0.85 4.09
N PHE A 360 -9.59 -2.18 4.03
CA PHE A 360 -10.87 -2.85 4.28
C PHE A 360 -11.19 -2.84 5.77
N PHE A 361 -10.22 -3.18 6.62
CA PHE A 361 -10.41 -3.16 8.08
C PHE A 361 -10.72 -1.76 8.61
N SER A 362 -10.21 -0.71 7.97
CA SER A 362 -10.53 0.69 8.32
C SER A 362 -12.04 1.01 8.24
N ARG A 363 -12.80 0.30 7.38
CA ARG A 363 -14.26 0.43 7.27
C ARG A 363 -15.00 -0.02 8.53
N LEU A 364 -14.36 -0.87 9.34
CA LEU A 364 -14.85 -1.30 10.65
C LEU A 364 -14.37 -0.39 11.79
N GLY A 365 -13.65 0.71 11.48
CA GLY A 365 -13.06 1.61 12.46
C GLY A 365 -11.77 1.07 13.09
N ILE A 366 -11.13 0.07 12.49
CA ILE A 366 -9.88 -0.51 12.97
C ILE A 366 -8.72 0.33 12.44
N GLN A 367 -7.85 0.79 13.35
CA GLN A 367 -6.60 1.45 12.95
C GLN A 367 -5.55 0.38 12.62
N THR A 368 -5.06 0.39 11.39
CA THR A 368 -4.00 -0.51 10.94
C THR A 368 -2.64 0.18 10.99
N TYR A 369 -1.65 -0.54 11.52
CA TYR A 369 -0.24 -0.16 11.43
C TYR A 369 0.49 -1.18 10.59
N GLY A 370 1.31 -0.71 9.65
CA GLY A 370 2.28 -1.58 9.00
C GLY A 370 3.48 -1.78 9.93
N PHE A 371 3.72 -3.04 10.30
CA PHE A 371 4.77 -3.41 11.23
C PHE A 371 5.30 -4.82 10.94
N LEU A 372 6.23 -4.91 10.00
CA LEU A 372 7.00 -6.11 9.69
C LEU A 372 8.48 -5.90 10.05
N PRO A 373 8.87 -6.09 11.32
CA PRO A 373 10.23 -5.79 11.77
C PRO A 373 11.27 -6.68 11.07
N MET A 374 12.06 -6.06 10.20
CA MET A 374 13.16 -6.70 9.45
C MET A 374 14.41 -5.84 9.52
N LEU A 375 15.56 -6.49 9.72
CA LEU A 375 16.86 -5.81 9.67
C LEU A 375 17.42 -5.87 8.24
N LEU A 376 17.00 -4.92 7.41
CA LEU A 376 17.51 -4.74 6.05
C LEU A 376 18.89 -4.04 6.10
N PRO A 377 19.91 -4.54 5.39
CA PRO A 377 21.21 -3.90 5.31
C PRO A 377 21.16 -2.51 4.67
N GLU A 378 22.16 -1.67 4.96
CA GLU A 378 22.33 -0.41 4.25
C GLU A 378 22.57 -0.65 2.76
N GLY A 379 21.89 0.12 1.91
CA GLY A 379 21.94 -0.04 0.45
C GLY A 379 21.07 -1.18 -0.10
N PHE A 380 20.35 -1.94 0.75
CA PHE A 380 19.38 -2.92 0.27
C PHE A 380 18.15 -2.21 -0.32
N ASN A 381 17.92 -2.38 -1.63
CA ASN A 381 16.77 -1.81 -2.30
C ASN A 381 15.58 -2.78 -2.24
N PHE A 382 14.73 -2.60 -1.22
CA PHE A 382 13.50 -3.38 -1.04
C PHE A 382 12.55 -3.33 -2.25
N THR A 383 12.55 -2.25 -3.03
CA THR A 383 11.62 -2.08 -4.16
C THR A 383 12.09 -2.69 -5.47
N GLU A 384 13.34 -3.15 -5.53
CA GLU A 384 13.94 -3.75 -6.74
C GLU A 384 13.99 -5.30 -6.69
N THR A 385 13.43 -5.93 -5.64
CA THR A 385 13.50 -7.38 -5.40
C THR A 385 12.32 -8.19 -5.94
#